data_AF-A0A2M8LFB8-F1
#
_entry.id   AF-A0A2M8LFB8-F1
#
_cell.length_a   1.000
_cell.length_b   1.000
_cell.length_c   1.000
_cell.angle_alpha   90.00
_cell.angle_beta   90.00
_cell.angle_gamma   90.00
#
_symmetry.space_group_name_H-M   'P 1'
#
loop_
_entity.id
_entity.type
_entity.pdbx_description
1 polymer ?
#
loop_
_entity_poly.entity_id
_entity_poly.type
_entity_poly.pdbx_seq_one_letter_code
_entity_poly.pdbx_strand_id
1 'polypeptide(L)'
;MKQINILRAVKMIGFLVIGLLLGYLFITLSDQFEITRFNFSIFGGPSWALWLYPFYLLTGYLISAIVFRMGRKTYLGVVIAFVLFFLLLLFLTQGQLFDNWRLFGVDAY
;
A
#
# COMPACT_ATOMS: atom_id res chain seq x y z
N MET A 1 2.74 -33.31 -15.15
CA MET A 1 1.93 -32.15 -14.71
C MET A 1 2.28 -31.84 -13.26
N LYS A 2 2.76 -30.61 -12.95
CA LYS A 2 3.02 -30.22 -11.55
C LYS A 2 1.67 -30.10 -10.84
N GLN A 3 1.34 -31.06 -9.96
CA GLN A 3 0.22 -30.89 -9.03
C GLN A 3 0.48 -29.60 -8.25
N ILE A 4 -0.31 -28.57 -8.53
CA ILE A 4 -0.32 -27.37 -7.71
C ILE A 4 -0.80 -27.83 -6.35
N ASN A 5 0.10 -27.82 -5.37
CA ASN A 5 -0.21 -28.19 -4.01
C ASN A 5 -1.28 -27.21 -3.52
N ILE A 6 -2.52 -27.67 -3.35
CA ILE A 6 -3.71 -26.85 -3.04
C ILE A 6 -3.44 -25.97 -1.81
N LEU A 7 -2.69 -26.49 -0.83
CA LEU A 7 -2.26 -25.74 0.35
C LEU A 7 -1.42 -24.50 -0.01
N ARG A 8 -0.55 -24.59 -1.02
CA ARG A 8 0.25 -23.47 -1.53
C ARG A 8 -0.63 -22.42 -2.21
N ALA A 9 -1.63 -22.86 -2.97
CA ALA A 9 -2.57 -21.94 -3.62
C ALA A 9 -3.42 -21.19 -2.59
N VAL A 10 -4.00 -21.90 -1.61
CA VAL A 10 -4.76 -21.31 -0.51
C VAL A 10 -3.91 -20.32 0.28
N LYS A 11 -2.66 -20.67 0.59
CA LYS A 11 -1.72 -19.77 1.26
C LYS A 11 -1.44 -18.51 0.45
N MET A 12 -1.30 -18.62 -0.87
CA MET A 12 -1.09 -17.46 -1.74
C MET A 12 -2.33 -16.56 -1.81
N ILE A 13 -3.52 -17.16 -1.94
CA ILE A 13 -4.79 -16.42 -1.95
C ILE A 13 -5.00 -15.71 -0.61
N GLY A 14 -4.79 -16.42 0.51
CA GLY A 14 -4.86 -15.85 1.85
C GLY A 14 -3.89 -14.69 2.02
N PHE A 15 -2.64 -14.84 1.57
CA PHE A 15 -1.66 -13.77 1.56
C PHE A 15 -2.17 -12.52 0.80
N LEU A 16 -2.74 -12.71 -0.40
CA LEU A 16 -3.24 -11.61 -1.21
C LEU A 16 -4.41 -10.89 -0.56
N VAL A 17 -5.41 -11.64 -0.09
CA VAL A 17 -6.64 -11.10 0.50
C VAL A 17 -6.35 -10.40 1.82
N ILE A 18 -5.61 -11.03 2.73
CA ILE A 18 -5.28 -10.43 4.04
C ILE A 18 -4.37 -9.21 3.86
N GLY A 19 -3.46 -9.22 2.87
CA GLY A 19 -2.62 -8.05 2.57
C GLY A 19 -3.46 -6.83 2.18
N LEU A 20 -4.45 -7.03 1.30
CA LEU A 20 -5.39 -5.97 0.90
C LEU A 20 -6.25 -5.49 2.08
N LEU A 21 -6.81 -6.40 2.87
CA LEU A 21 -7.64 -6.05 4.03
C LEU A 21 -6.86 -5.26 5.08
N LEU A 22 -5.61 -5.65 5.36
CA LEU A 22 -4.75 -4.90 6.28
C LEU A 22 -4.38 -3.53 5.71
N GLY A 23 -4.07 -3.43 4.42
CA GLY A 23 -3.81 -2.14 3.77
C GLY A 23 -5.01 -1.18 3.89
N TYR A 24 -6.21 -1.68 3.59
CA TYR A 24 -7.45 -0.92 3.75
C TYR A 24 -7.70 -0.52 5.21
N LEU A 25 -7.49 -1.43 6.16
CA LEU A 25 -7.61 -1.15 7.59
C LEU A 25 -6.67 -0.02 8.01
N PHE A 26 -5.41 -0.02 7.57
CA PHE A 26 -4.47 1.05 7.88
C PHE A 26 -4.89 2.41 7.29
N ILE A 27 -5.43 2.43 6.07
CA ILE A 27 -6.00 3.64 5.48
C ILE A 27 -7.15 4.17 6.35
N THR A 28 -8.11 3.29 6.70
CA THR A 28 -9.26 3.68 7.53
C THR A 28 -8.84 4.18 8.91
N LEU A 29 -7.90 3.50 9.57
CA LEU A 29 -7.38 3.94 10.86
C LEU A 29 -6.65 5.28 10.73
N SER A 30 -5.85 5.45 9.68
CA SER A 30 -5.18 6.72 9.39
C SER A 30 -6.16 7.88 9.25
N ASP A 31 -7.28 7.66 8.55
CA ASP A 31 -8.32 8.68 8.39
C ASP A 31 -9.07 8.94 9.71
N GLN A 32 -9.37 7.90 10.50
CA GLN A 32 -10.02 8.03 11.81
C GLN A 32 -9.18 8.81 12.82
N PHE A 33 -7.86 8.62 12.80
CA PHE A 33 -6.93 9.34 13.67
C PHE A 33 -6.46 10.67 13.08
N GLU A 34 -7.06 11.09 11.95
CA GLU A 34 -6.71 12.33 11.26
C GLU A 34 -5.20 12.43 10.93
N ILE A 35 -4.53 11.28 10.77
CA ILE A 35 -3.09 11.23 10.46
C ILE A 35 -2.83 11.95 9.14
N THR A 36 -3.74 11.81 8.19
CA THR A 36 -3.71 12.48 6.87
C THR A 36 -3.91 14.00 6.95
N ARG A 37 -4.41 14.53 8.08
CA ARG A 37 -4.66 15.97 8.28
C ARG A 37 -3.50 16.72 8.93
N PHE A 38 -2.47 16.03 9.44
CA PHE A 38 -1.28 16.72 9.94
C PHE A 38 -0.60 17.45 8.79
N ASN A 39 -0.66 18.78 8.76
CA ASN A 39 -0.06 19.52 7.66
C ASN A 39 1.48 19.51 7.76
N PHE A 40 2.11 18.60 7.02
CA PHE A 40 3.55 18.70 6.76
C PHE A 40 3.81 19.63 5.60
N SER A 41 3.85 20.93 5.88
CA SER A 41 4.14 21.97 4.89
C SER A 41 5.47 21.77 4.16
N ILE A 42 6.44 21.10 4.80
CA ILE A 42 7.74 20.74 4.22
C ILE A 42 7.62 19.64 3.13
N PHE A 43 6.56 18.83 3.16
CA PHE A 43 6.33 17.70 2.26
C PHE A 43 5.22 17.96 1.21
N GLY A 44 4.84 19.22 0.98
CA GLY A 44 3.90 19.58 -0.09
C GLY A 44 2.46 19.89 0.34
N GLY A 45 2.19 20.07 1.64
CA GLY A 45 0.83 20.32 2.13
C GLY A 45 -0.04 19.05 2.12
N PRO A 46 -1.39 19.13 2.17
CA PRO A 46 -2.30 17.99 2.42
C PRO A 46 -2.10 16.76 1.53
N SER A 47 -1.47 16.93 0.37
CA SER A 47 -1.11 15.85 -0.54
C SER A 47 -0.06 14.88 -0.02
N TRP A 48 0.71 15.23 1.02
CA TRP A 48 1.66 14.31 1.67
C TRP A 48 0.94 13.03 2.16
N ALA A 49 -0.34 13.13 2.54
CA ALA A 49 -1.18 12.02 2.96
C ALA A 49 -1.35 10.94 1.87
N LEU A 50 -1.36 11.34 0.60
CA LEU A 50 -1.45 10.41 -0.54
C LEU A 50 -0.20 9.54 -0.68
N TRP A 51 0.94 10.01 -0.17
CA TRP A 51 2.16 9.23 -0.14
C TRP A 51 2.07 8.08 0.85
N LEU A 52 1.22 8.18 1.88
CA LEU A 52 1.06 7.15 2.89
C LEU A 52 0.26 5.93 2.38
N TYR A 53 -0.67 6.11 1.45
CA TYR A 53 -1.52 5.01 0.97
C TYR A 53 -0.73 3.85 0.34
N PRO A 54 0.26 4.10 -0.54
CA PRO A 54 1.18 3.05 -0.96
C PRO A 54 1.89 2.37 0.21
N PHE A 55 2.38 3.10 1.21
CA PHE A 55 3.07 2.52 2.36
C PHE A 55 2.15 1.68 3.25
N TYR A 56 0.88 2.06 3.40
CA TYR A 56 -0.12 1.25 4.11
C TYR A 56 -0.38 -0.07 3.41
N LEU A 57 -0.50 -0.04 2.08
CA LEU A 57 -0.62 -1.24 1.26
C LEU A 57 0.61 -2.14 1.40
N LEU A 58 1.81 -1.58 1.30
CA LEU A 58 3.07 -2.31 1.50
C LEU A 58 3.12 -2.96 2.88
N THR A 59 2.80 -2.20 3.93
CA THR A 59 2.81 -2.69 5.32
C THR A 59 1.82 -3.83 5.50
N GLY A 60 0.61 -3.72 4.95
CA GLY A 60 -0.38 -4.79 4.94
C GLY A 60 0.14 -6.08 4.29
N TYR A 61 0.79 -5.98 3.14
CA TYR A 61 1.40 -7.13 2.47
C TYR A 61 2.61 -7.70 3.22
N LEU A 62 3.44 -6.86 3.85
CA LEU A 62 4.57 -7.33 4.66
C LEU A 62 4.09 -8.11 5.89
N ILE A 63 3.06 -7.61 6.60
CA ILE A 63 2.45 -8.32 7.74
C ILE A 63 1.80 -9.62 7.26
N SER A 64 1.04 -9.57 6.16
CA SER A 64 0.43 -10.76 5.58
C SER A 64 1.47 -11.83 5.21
N ALA A 65 2.61 -11.42 4.64
CA ALA A 65 3.72 -12.32 4.35
C ALA A 65 4.28 -13.01 5.62
N ILE A 66 4.27 -12.31 6.78
CA ILE A 66 4.65 -12.88 8.09
C ILE A 66 3.61 -13.89 8.55
N VAL A 67 2.33 -13.51 8.56
CA VAL A 67 1.20 -14.35 9.00
C VAL A 67 1.18 -15.68 8.25
N PHE A 68 1.31 -15.63 6.92
CA PHE A 68 1.31 -16.83 6.10
C PHE A 68 2.67 -17.54 6.04
N ARG A 69 3.72 -17.03 6.68
CA ARG A 69 5.09 -17.57 6.62
C ARG A 69 5.60 -17.71 5.19
N MET A 70 5.47 -16.64 4.40
CA MET A 70 5.95 -16.62 3.02
C MET A 70 7.48 -16.68 2.99
N GLY A 71 8.06 -17.17 1.89
CA GLY A 71 9.51 -17.26 1.75
C GLY A 71 10.13 -15.87 1.51
N ARG A 72 11.43 -15.70 1.83
CA ARG A 72 12.17 -14.44 1.59
C ARG A 72 12.03 -13.90 0.16
N LYS A 73 11.92 -14.78 -0.84
CA LYS A 73 11.68 -14.41 -2.24
C LYS A 73 10.34 -13.68 -2.45
N THR A 74 9.30 -14.04 -1.71
CA THR A 74 8.01 -13.35 -1.76
C THR A 74 8.10 -11.96 -1.14
N TYR A 75 8.77 -11.81 0.00
CA TYR A 75 8.99 -10.49 0.61
C TYR A 75 9.73 -9.55 -0.35
N LEU A 76 10.84 -10.02 -0.94
CA LEU A 76 11.58 -9.25 -1.92
C LEU A 76 10.71 -8.93 -3.14
N GLY A 77 9.91 -9.89 -3.61
CA GLY A 77 8.96 -9.68 -4.70
C GLY A 77 7.93 -8.58 -4.41
N VAL A 78 7.38 -8.55 -3.19
CA VAL A 78 6.45 -7.50 -2.74
C VAL A 78 7.13 -6.14 -2.70
N VAL A 79 8.34 -6.05 -2.12
CA VAL A 79 9.09 -4.80 -2.04
C VAL A 79 9.46 -4.29 -3.44
N ILE A 80 9.91 -5.17 -4.33
CA ILE A 80 10.24 -4.81 -5.72
C ILE A 80 8.98 -4.37 -6.46
N ALA A 81 7.88 -5.13 -6.37
CA ALA A 81 6.61 -4.77 -7.01
C ALA A 81 6.10 -3.42 -6.50
N PHE A 82 6.25 -3.14 -5.21
CA PHE A 82 5.92 -1.85 -4.61
C PHE A 82 6.76 -0.71 -5.20
N VAL A 83 8.09 -0.86 -5.22
CA VAL A 83 9.00 0.15 -5.79
C VAL A 83 8.68 0.40 -7.26
N LEU A 84 8.46 -0.66 -8.05
CA LEU A 84 8.10 -0.53 -9.46
C LEU A 84 6.73 0.15 -9.65
N PHE A 85 5.73 -0.23 -8.86
CA PHE A 85 4.42 0.41 -8.88
C PHE A 85 4.52 1.89 -8.51
N PHE A 86 5.30 2.22 -7.49
CA PHE A 86 5.49 3.60 -7.04
C PHE A 86 6.24 4.45 -8.09
N LEU A 87 7.31 3.92 -8.67
CA LEU A 87 8.00 4.58 -9.79
C LEU A 87 7.07 4.76 -10.98
N LEU A 88 6.29 3.74 -11.35
CA LEU A 88 5.31 3.83 -12.42
C LEU A 88 4.27 4.92 -12.14
N LEU A 89 3.77 4.98 -10.91
CA LEU A 89 2.81 6.00 -10.49
C LEU A 89 3.42 7.40 -10.59
N LEU A 90 4.67 7.59 -10.16
CA LEU A 90 5.40 8.85 -10.33
C LEU A 90 5.57 9.24 -11.80
N PHE A 91 5.98 8.29 -12.65
CA PHE A 91 6.19 8.53 -14.08
C PHE A 91 4.89 8.86 -14.82
N LEU A 92 3.83 8.08 -14.61
CA LEU A 92 2.54 8.26 -15.29
C LEU A 92 1.87 9.57 -14.89
N THR A 93 2.06 9.99 -13.63
CA THR A 93 1.40 11.17 -13.10
C THR A 93 2.24 12.42 -13.21
N GLN A 94 3.53 12.30 -13.55
CA GLN A 94 4.51 13.40 -13.50
C GLN A 94 4.51 14.15 -12.15
N GLY A 95 4.08 13.48 -11.07
CA GLY A 95 3.86 14.13 -9.77
C GLY A 95 2.50 14.81 -9.60
N GLN A 96 1.72 15.04 -10.67
CA GLN A 96 0.47 15.81 -10.64
C GLN A 96 -0.68 15.15 -9.86
N LEU A 97 -0.66 13.82 -9.72
CA LEU A 97 -1.63 13.09 -8.89
C LEU A 97 -1.47 13.45 -7.40
N PHE A 98 -0.30 13.97 -7.04
CA PHE A 98 0.03 14.50 -5.73
C PHE A 98 -0.17 16.02 -5.63
N ASP A 99 -0.48 16.72 -6.72
CA ASP A 99 -0.88 18.13 -6.66
C ASP A 99 -2.41 18.26 -6.51
N ASN A 100 -3.17 17.25 -6.97
CA ASN A 100 -4.64 17.22 -6.93
C ASN A 100 -5.20 16.39 -5.74
N TRP A 101 -4.87 16.81 -4.53
CA TRP A 101 -5.35 16.21 -3.27
C TRP A 101 -6.89 16.08 -3.18
N ARG A 102 -7.63 16.98 -3.83
CA ARG A 102 -9.11 16.95 -3.89
C ARG A 102 -9.70 15.71 -4.55
N LEU A 103 -9.00 15.07 -5.49
CA LEU A 103 -9.49 13.85 -6.16
C LEU A 103 -9.58 12.65 -5.22
N PHE A 104 -8.99 12.74 -4.04
CA PHE A 104 -8.91 11.68 -3.04
C PHE A 104 -9.75 11.99 -1.79
N GLY A 105 -10.60 13.03 -1.83
CA GLY A 105 -11.42 13.41 -0.68
C GLY A 105 -10.60 13.90 0.52
N VAL A 106 -9.31 14.17 0.33
CA VAL A 106 -8.54 15.01 1.25
C VAL A 106 -9.10 16.41 1.04
N ASP A 107 -9.61 17.05 2.08
CA ASP A 107 -9.92 18.49 2.05
C ASP A 107 -8.73 19.24 2.66
N ALA A 108 -8.30 20.34 2.04
CA ALA A 108 -7.16 21.08 2.56
C ALA A 108 -7.47 21.68 3.92
N TYR A 109 -8.72 22.00 4.21
CA TYR A 109 -9.25 22.50 5.48
C TYR A 109 -10.75 22.27 5.53
#